data_AF-A0A2G8JGG4-F1
#
_entry.id   AF-A0A2G8JGG4-F1
#
_cell.length_a   1.000
_cell.length_b   1.000
_cell.length_c   1.000
_cell.angle_alpha   90.00
_cell.angle_beta   90.00
_cell.angle_gamma   90.00
#
_symmetry.space_group_name_H-M   'P 1'
#
loop_
_entity.id
_entity.type
_entity.pdbx_description
1 polymer ?
#
loop_
_entity_poly.entity_id
_entity_poly.type
_entity_poly.pdbx_seq_one_letter_code
_entity_poly.pdbx_strand_id
1 'polypeptide(L)'
;MVSAGHHLGRQCDKANKEFMLCKAEEQDPRKCLREGRAVSRCAFEFFDQLKQNCSESFTAYWTCVDTSEHRLYRCRKEQGEFDRCVFDKLGWVRPEQGDLNKVTVVKTERPKPVLDGDVPIPAPTPKPQIPKDLKAARLGSKAEFFA
;
A
#
# COMPACT_ATOMS: atom_id res chain seq x y z
N MET A 1 -11.14 0.89 16.50
CA MET A 1 -10.27 0.22 15.49
C MET A 1 -8.81 0.15 15.90
N VAL A 2 -8.17 1.26 16.32
CA VAL A 2 -6.72 1.31 16.65
C VAL A 2 -6.29 0.22 17.64
N SER A 3 -7.09 -0.04 18.67
CA SER A 3 -6.85 -1.05 19.70
C SER A 3 -6.67 -2.47 19.14
N ALA A 4 -7.43 -2.85 18.10
CA ALA A 4 -7.32 -4.16 17.46
C ALA A 4 -6.32 -4.20 16.31
N GLY A 5 -5.71 -3.05 15.93
CA GLY A 5 -4.94 -2.92 14.69
C GLY A 5 -3.76 -3.88 14.57
N HIS A 6 -3.08 -4.17 15.68
CA HIS A 6 -1.94 -5.10 15.70
C HIS A 6 -2.37 -6.54 15.37
N HIS A 7 -3.43 -7.02 16.03
CA HIS A 7 -3.97 -8.36 15.80
C HIS A 7 -4.61 -8.46 14.41
N LEU A 8 -5.40 -7.46 14.01
CA LEU A 8 -6.01 -7.42 12.68
C LEU A 8 -4.94 -7.45 11.58
N GLY A 9 -3.85 -6.71 11.74
CA GLY A 9 -2.72 -6.72 10.80
C GLY A 9 -2.11 -8.11 10.64
N ARG A 10 -1.96 -8.86 11.75
CA ARG A 10 -1.40 -10.21 11.73
C ARG A 10 -2.35 -11.24 11.12
N GLN A 11 -3.64 -11.18 11.45
CA GLN A 11 -4.64 -12.17 11.01
C GLN A 11 -5.09 -11.94 9.57
N CYS A 12 -5.30 -10.69 9.16
CA CYS A 12 -5.72 -10.34 7.81
C CYS A 12 -4.55 -9.98 6.87
N ASP A 13 -3.32 -10.37 7.23
CA ASP A 13 -2.10 -10.01 6.50
C ASP A 13 -2.16 -10.35 5.02
N LYS A 14 -2.61 -11.58 4.69
CA LYS A 14 -2.67 -12.09 3.31
C LYS A 14 -3.60 -11.24 2.43
N ALA A 15 -4.85 -11.05 2.85
CA ALA A 15 -5.83 -10.29 2.08
C ALA A 15 -5.44 -8.81 1.96
N ASN A 16 -4.96 -8.22 3.06
CA ASN A 16 -4.54 -6.82 3.07
C ASN A 16 -3.37 -6.59 2.12
N LYS A 17 -2.35 -7.46 2.15
CA LYS A 17 -1.17 -7.30 1.31
C LYS A 17 -1.44 -7.59 -0.16
N GLU A 18 -2.32 -8.54 -0.47
CA GLU A 18 -2.78 -8.77 -1.85
C GLU A 18 -3.50 -7.54 -2.42
N PHE A 19 -4.39 -6.94 -1.63
CA PHE A 19 -5.06 -5.69 -2.01
C PHE A 19 -4.06 -4.53 -2.19
N MET A 20 -3.11 -4.38 -1.26
CA MET A 20 -2.10 -3.31 -1.34
C MET A 20 -1.16 -3.51 -2.53
N LEU A 21 -0.78 -4.75 -2.85
CA LEU A 21 -0.01 -5.08 -4.05
C LEU A 21 -0.80 -4.73 -5.32
N CYS A 22 -2.08 -5.12 -5.38
CA CYS A 22 -2.95 -4.77 -6.52
C CYS A 22 -3.04 -3.27 -6.73
N LYS A 23 -3.30 -2.53 -5.66
CA LYS A 23 -3.42 -1.08 -5.70
C LYS A 23 -2.12 -0.41 -6.17
N ALA A 24 -0.98 -0.93 -5.71
CA ALA A 24 0.34 -0.40 -6.08
C ALA A 24 0.69 -0.69 -7.55
N GLU A 25 0.34 -1.87 -8.06
CA GLU A 25 0.66 -2.29 -9.44
C GLU A 25 -0.31 -1.69 -10.47
N GLU A 26 -1.63 -1.78 -10.24
CA GLU A 26 -2.64 -1.36 -11.22
C GLU A 26 -2.85 0.15 -11.26
N GLN A 27 -2.58 0.86 -10.16
CA GLN A 27 -2.85 2.29 -9.96
C GLN A 27 -4.30 2.75 -10.21
N ASP A 28 -5.21 1.83 -10.56
CA ASP A 28 -6.65 2.06 -10.70
C ASP A 28 -7.42 1.29 -9.60
N PRO A 29 -8.14 1.98 -8.69
CA PRO A 29 -8.87 1.33 -7.60
C PRO A 29 -10.00 0.42 -8.09
N ARG A 30 -10.54 0.63 -9.30
CA ARG A 30 -11.69 -0.13 -9.82
C ARG A 30 -11.32 -1.58 -10.12
N LYS A 31 -10.07 -1.82 -10.51
CA LYS A 31 -9.57 -3.18 -10.83
C LYS A 31 -9.35 -4.03 -9.58
N CYS A 32 -9.12 -3.41 -8.42
CA CYS A 32 -8.83 -4.09 -7.16
C CYS A 32 -10.05 -4.26 -6.23
N LEU A 33 -11.28 -4.11 -6.75
CA LEU A 33 -12.50 -4.18 -5.94
C LEU A 33 -12.74 -5.59 -5.35
N ARG A 34 -12.29 -6.64 -6.04
CA ARG A 34 -12.48 -8.03 -5.58
C ARG A 34 -11.62 -8.31 -4.35
N GLU A 35 -10.36 -7.89 -4.39
CA GLU A 35 -9.39 -7.95 -3.31
C GLU A 35 -9.84 -7.07 -2.14
N GLY A 36 -10.41 -5.89 -2.44
CA GLY A 36 -11.03 -5.02 -1.43
C GLY A 36 -12.17 -5.69 -0.66
N ARG A 37 -13.07 -6.41 -1.36
CA ARG A 37 -14.12 -7.21 -0.69
C ARG A 37 -13.54 -8.31 0.19
N ALA A 38 -12.44 -8.94 -0.24
CA ALA A 38 -11.77 -9.97 0.56
C ALA A 38 -11.17 -9.39 1.86
N VAL A 39 -10.60 -8.18 1.80
CA VAL A 39 -10.15 -7.43 2.99
C VAL A 39 -11.32 -7.15 3.93
N SER A 40 -12.42 -6.60 3.42
CA SER A 40 -13.60 -6.32 4.24
C SER A 40 -14.16 -7.58 4.89
N ARG A 41 -14.26 -8.69 4.14
CA ARG A 41 -14.71 -9.98 4.67
C ARG A 41 -13.81 -10.46 5.81
N CYS A 42 -12.49 -10.43 5.62
CA CYS A 42 -11.55 -10.82 6.68
C CYS A 42 -11.71 -9.96 7.93
N ALA A 43 -11.88 -8.64 7.78
CA ALA A 43 -12.10 -7.76 8.91
C ALA A 43 -13.41 -8.06 9.66
N PHE A 44 -14.50 -8.37 8.94
CA PHE A 44 -15.76 -8.77 9.56
C PHE A 44 -15.62 -10.08 10.35
N GLU A 45 -15.02 -11.11 9.74
CA GLU A 45 -14.77 -12.40 10.39
C GLU A 45 -13.89 -12.24 11.64
N PHE A 46 -12.84 -11.41 11.56
CA PHE A 46 -11.98 -11.09 12.69
C PHE A 46 -12.75 -10.46 13.86
N PHE A 47 -13.56 -9.43 13.60
CA PHE A 47 -14.31 -8.76 14.67
C PHE A 47 -15.44 -9.62 15.23
N ASP A 48 -16.04 -10.49 14.41
CA ASP A 48 -17.03 -11.46 14.88
C ASP A 48 -16.42 -12.46 15.87
N GLN A 49 -15.25 -13.04 15.53
CA GLN A 49 -14.51 -13.91 16.44
C GLN A 49 -14.08 -13.19 17.72
N LEU A 50 -13.65 -11.93 17.61
CA LEU A 50 -13.26 -11.14 18.77
C LEU A 50 -14.45 -10.85 19.69
N LYS A 51 -15.62 -10.54 19.12
CA LYS A 51 -16.86 -10.29 19.85
C LYS A 51 -17.36 -11.54 20.57
N GLN A 52 -17.25 -12.71 19.95
CA GLN A 52 -17.71 -13.97 20.55
C GLN A 52 -16.82 -14.41 21.73
N ASN A 53 -15.52 -14.12 21.68
CA ASN A 53 -14.56 -14.67 22.64
C ASN A 53 -14.09 -13.66 23.70
N CYS A 54 -13.77 -12.42 23.32
CA CYS A 54 -13.06 -11.46 24.17
C CYS A 54 -13.72 -10.06 24.17
N SER A 55 -15.05 -10.00 24.06
CA SER A 55 -15.80 -8.74 23.98
C SER A 55 -15.58 -7.82 25.18
N GLU A 56 -15.59 -8.35 26.41
CA GLU A 56 -15.46 -7.57 27.64
C GLU A 56 -14.07 -6.92 27.76
N SER A 57 -13.00 -7.73 27.70
CA SER A 57 -11.62 -7.24 27.75
C SER A 57 -11.30 -6.29 26.60
N PHE A 58 -11.83 -6.57 25.41
CA PHE A 58 -11.68 -5.66 24.27
C PHE A 58 -12.40 -4.34 24.52
N THR A 59 -13.59 -4.37 25.14
CA THR A 59 -14.38 -3.18 25.45
C THR A 59 -13.70 -2.27 26.46
N ALA A 60 -13.14 -2.84 27.52
CA ALA A 60 -12.32 -2.08 28.46
C ALA A 60 -11.13 -1.41 27.75
N TYR A 61 -10.41 -2.17 26.91
CA TYR A 61 -9.23 -1.67 26.22
C TYR A 61 -9.54 -0.55 25.22
N TRP A 62 -10.51 -0.75 24.32
CA TRP A 62 -10.82 0.29 23.34
C TRP A 62 -11.43 1.53 24.01
N THR A 63 -12.21 1.38 25.08
CA THR A 63 -12.75 2.51 25.85
C THR A 63 -11.64 3.33 26.49
N CYS A 64 -10.63 2.70 27.08
CA CYS A 64 -9.46 3.42 27.61
C CYS A 64 -8.72 4.19 26.51
N VAL A 65 -8.51 3.56 25.36
CA VAL A 65 -7.82 4.19 24.22
C VAL A 65 -8.62 5.39 23.71
N ASP A 66 -9.95 5.28 23.66
CA ASP A 66 -10.85 6.36 23.24
C ASP A 66 -10.79 7.57 24.19
N THR A 67 -10.82 7.34 25.51
CA THR A 67 -10.70 8.42 26.51
C THR A 67 -9.30 9.00 26.61
N SER A 68 -8.28 8.29 26.14
CA SER A 68 -6.87 8.69 26.24
C SER A 68 -6.32 9.41 25.00
N GLU A 69 -7.17 10.06 24.20
CA GLU A 69 -6.80 10.67 22.90
C GLU A 69 -6.10 9.67 21.96
N HIS A 70 -6.54 8.41 21.97
CA HIS A 70 -5.97 7.31 21.19
C HIS A 70 -4.49 7.00 21.48
N ARG A 71 -3.95 7.45 22.62
CA ARG A 71 -2.56 7.18 23.02
C ARG A 71 -2.41 5.81 23.67
N LEU A 72 -1.98 4.83 22.87
CA LEU A 72 -1.85 3.42 23.27
C LEU A 72 -0.98 3.18 24.52
N TYR A 73 0.03 4.00 24.77
CA TYR A 73 0.93 3.83 25.91
C TYR A 73 0.25 4.07 27.27
N ARG A 74 -0.91 4.75 27.30
CA ARG A 74 -1.65 5.02 28.55
C ARG A 74 -2.50 3.85 29.03
N CYS A 75 -2.81 2.90 28.13
CA CYS A 75 -3.75 1.80 28.37
C CYS A 75 -3.07 0.43 28.38
N ARG A 76 -1.84 0.34 28.92
CA ARG A 76 -1.05 -0.92 28.88
C ARG A 76 -1.61 -2.00 29.79
N LYS A 77 -2.33 -1.63 30.85
CA LYS A 77 -2.98 -2.58 31.76
C LYS A 77 -4.09 -3.33 31.03
N GLU A 78 -5.02 -2.58 30.44
CA GLU A 78 -6.15 -3.10 29.68
C GLU A 78 -5.67 -3.84 28.43
N GLN A 79 -4.57 -3.36 27.81
CA GLN A 79 -3.95 -4.08 26.71
C GLN A 79 -3.44 -5.46 27.13
N GLY A 80 -2.79 -5.58 28.29
CA GLY A 80 -2.30 -6.87 28.79
C GLY A 80 -3.44 -7.87 29.06
N GLU A 81 -4.55 -7.40 29.63
CA GLU A 81 -5.76 -8.22 29.85
C GLU A 81 -6.38 -8.68 28.52
N PHE A 82 -6.47 -7.77 27.55
CA PHE A 82 -6.97 -8.07 26.21
C PHE A 82 -6.07 -9.06 25.46
N ASP A 83 -4.76 -8.81 25.41
CA ASP A 83 -3.78 -9.68 24.74
C ASP A 83 -3.78 -11.08 25.37
N ARG A 84 -3.94 -11.18 26.69
CA ARG A 84 -4.08 -12.45 27.41
C ARG A 84 -5.35 -13.21 27.01
N CYS A 85 -6.52 -12.56 26.98
CA CYS A 85 -7.75 -13.21 26.54
C CYS A 85 -7.64 -13.76 25.11
N VAL A 86 -7.06 -12.95 24.22
CA VAL A 86 -6.87 -13.31 22.81
C VAL A 86 -5.91 -14.49 22.66
N PHE A 87 -4.84 -14.54 23.44
CA PHE A 87 -3.92 -15.68 23.47
C PHE A 87 -4.60 -16.94 24.02
N ASP A 88 -5.28 -16.82 25.17
CA ASP A 88 -5.88 -17.97 25.87
C ASP A 88 -7.04 -18.61 25.08
N LYS A 89 -7.86 -17.80 24.38
CA LYS A 89 -9.05 -18.30 23.65
C LYS A 89 -8.84 -18.54 22.16
N LEU A 90 -8.06 -17.69 21.49
CA LEU A 90 -7.87 -17.73 20.03
C LEU A 90 -6.47 -18.17 19.62
N GLY A 91 -5.51 -18.23 20.56
CA GLY A 91 -4.12 -18.59 20.26
C GLY A 91 -3.37 -17.54 19.45
N TRP A 92 -3.89 -16.32 19.36
CA TRP A 92 -3.26 -15.27 18.56
C TRP A 92 -2.19 -14.54 19.36
N VAL A 93 -0.99 -14.49 18.79
CA VAL A 93 0.13 -13.76 19.37
C VAL A 93 0.18 -12.36 18.77
N ARG A 94 0.30 -11.35 19.63
CA ARG A 94 0.49 -9.97 19.20
C ARG A 94 1.84 -9.85 18.48
N PRO A 95 1.90 -9.29 17.25
CA PRO A 95 3.15 -9.15 16.52
C PRO A 95 4.13 -8.25 17.27
N GLU A 96 5.43 -8.55 17.14
CA GLU A 96 6.48 -7.73 17.73
C GLU A 96 6.66 -6.42 16.97
N GLN A 97 7.37 -5.49 17.61
CA GLN A 97 7.70 -4.21 17.01
C GLN A 97 8.52 -4.45 15.73
N GLY A 98 7.98 -3.99 14.60
CA GLY A 98 8.64 -4.10 13.29
C GLY A 98 8.18 -5.27 12.43
N ASP A 99 7.51 -6.28 12.97
CA ASP A 99 7.02 -7.42 12.19
C ASP A 99 6.07 -6.99 11.07
N LEU A 100 5.12 -6.09 11.40
CA LEU A 100 4.15 -5.57 10.44
C LEU A 100 4.78 -4.63 9.39
N ASN A 101 5.98 -4.09 9.67
CA ASN A 101 6.68 -3.16 8.78
C ASN A 101 7.62 -3.88 7.79
N LYS A 102 7.80 -5.20 7.92
CA LYS A 102 8.67 -5.98 7.03
C LYS A 102 8.04 -6.04 5.64
N VAL A 103 8.87 -5.81 4.62
CA VAL A 103 8.47 -6.02 3.22
C VAL A 103 8.27 -7.51 2.99
N THR A 104 7.09 -7.89 2.53
CA THR A 104 6.77 -9.29 2.26
C THR A 104 6.49 -9.52 0.79
N VAL A 105 6.93 -10.67 0.28
CA VAL A 105 6.62 -11.11 -1.07
C VAL A 105 5.24 -11.75 -1.10
N VAL A 106 4.32 -11.16 -1.85
CA VAL A 106 2.96 -11.68 -2.04
C VAL A 106 2.91 -12.42 -3.38
N LYS A 107 2.45 -13.67 -3.35
CA LYS A 107 2.20 -14.44 -4.57
C LYS A 107 0.79 -14.16 -5.06
N THR A 108 0.66 -13.69 -6.30
CA THR A 108 -0.63 -13.45 -6.94
C THR A 108 -0.75 -14.23 -8.25
N GLU A 109 -1.95 -14.69 -8.56
CA GLU A 109 -2.25 -15.39 -9.82
C GLU A 109 -2.44 -14.43 -11.00
N ARG A 110 -2.79 -13.17 -10.72
CA ARG A 110 -2.99 -12.15 -11.76
C ARG A 110 -1.66 -11.77 -12.43
N PRO A 111 -1.67 -11.54 -13.76
CA PRO A 111 -0.49 -11.04 -14.46
C PRO A 111 -0.17 -9.62 -13.98
N LYS A 112 1.11 -9.25 -14.04
CA LYS A 112 1.54 -7.88 -13.76
C LYS A 112 0.96 -6.94 -14.84
N PRO A 113 0.27 -5.85 -14.45
CA PRO A 113 -0.23 -4.87 -15.43
C PRO A 113 0.91 -4.17 -16.14
N VAL A 114 0.69 -3.86 -17.43
CA VAL A 114 1.50 -2.91 -18.20
C VAL A 114 0.85 -1.55 -18.05
N LEU A 115 1.54 -0.59 -17.45
CA LEU A 115 1.02 0.77 -17.30
C LEU A 115 1.29 1.58 -18.57
N ASP A 116 0.52 2.63 -18.82
CA ASP A 116 0.66 3.45 -20.04
C ASP A 116 2.05 4.07 -20.21
N GLY A 117 2.77 4.29 -19.08
CA GLY A 117 4.17 4.74 -19.08
C GLY A 117 5.19 3.64 -19.38
N ASP A 118 4.81 2.38 -19.29
CA ASP A 118 5.66 1.23 -19.62
C ASP A 118 5.62 0.90 -21.12
N VAL A 119 4.63 1.42 -21.85
CA VAL A 119 4.57 1.30 -23.31
C VAL A 119 5.62 2.25 -23.90
N PRO A 120 6.67 1.74 -24.57
CA PRO A 120 7.69 2.60 -25.15
C PRO A 120 7.03 3.54 -26.15
N ILE A 121 7.03 4.84 -25.85
CA ILE A 121 6.66 5.84 -26.83
C ILE A 121 7.70 5.71 -27.95
N PRO A 122 7.29 5.59 -29.23
CA PRO A 122 8.23 5.55 -30.32
C PRO A 122 9.14 6.78 -30.22
N ALA A 123 10.46 6.55 -30.24
CA ALA A 123 11.42 7.63 -30.10
C ALA A 123 11.11 8.72 -31.17
N PRO A 124 11.18 10.01 -30.80
CA PRO A 124 11.03 11.06 -31.78
C PRO A 124 12.07 10.85 -32.89
N THR A 125 11.64 10.99 -34.14
CA THR A 125 12.56 10.86 -35.27
C THR A 125 13.76 11.79 -35.07
N PRO A 126 15.01 11.31 -35.17
CA PRO A 126 16.17 12.15 -34.97
C PRO A 126 16.14 13.30 -35.99
N LYS A 127 16.40 14.52 -35.52
CA LYS A 127 16.51 15.67 -36.42
C LYS A 127 17.59 15.37 -37.48
N PRO A 128 17.36 15.68 -38.76
CA PRO A 128 18.38 15.52 -39.78
C PRO A 128 19.67 16.21 -39.33
N GLN A 129 20.79 15.47 -39.37
CA GLN A 129 22.08 16.06 -39.06
C GLN A 129 22.49 16.99 -40.21
N ILE A 130 22.85 18.22 -39.89
CA ILE A 130 23.41 19.15 -40.88
C ILE A 130 24.80 18.59 -41.26
N PRO A 131 25.11 18.42 -42.56
CA PRO A 131 26.43 17.96 -42.99
C PRO A 131 27.51 18.93 -42.50
N LYS A 132 28.63 18.39 -42.03
CA LYS A 132 29.77 19.19 -41.52
C LYS A 132 30.41 20.05 -42.61
N ASP A 133 30.38 19.55 -43.85
CA ASP A 133 30.93 20.24 -45.01
C ASP A 133 29.90 21.20 -45.61
N LEU A 134 29.69 22.32 -44.92
CA LEU A 134 28.89 23.43 -45.42
C LEU A 134 29.69 24.19 -46.47
N LYS A 135 29.18 24.24 -47.71
CA LYS A 135 29.73 25.12 -48.74
C LYS A 135 29.54 26.59 -48.35
N ALA A 136 30.49 27.44 -48.72
CA ALA A 136 30.35 28.88 -48.56
C ALA A 136 29.04 29.38 -49.21
N ALA A 137 28.40 30.37 -48.58
CA ALA A 137 27.19 30.97 -49.13
C ALA A 137 27.48 31.52 -50.53
N ARG A 138 26.68 31.11 -51.52
CA ARG A 138 26.92 31.37 -52.96
C ARG A 138 27.16 32.84 -53.33
N LEU A 139 26.61 33.79 -52.57
CA LEU A 139 26.67 35.23 -52.82
C LEU A 139 27.03 36.02 -51.55
N GLY A 140 27.84 35.43 -50.65
CA GLY A 140 28.22 36.08 -49.40
C GLY A 140 27.02 36.44 -48.52
N SER A 141 27.00 37.66 -47.98
CA SER A 141 25.94 38.14 -47.07
C SER A 141 24.59 38.37 -47.77
N LYS A 142 24.55 38.44 -49.11
CA LYS A 142 23.39 38.88 -49.89
C LYS A 142 22.81 40.24 -49.46
N ALA A 143 23.58 41.04 -48.72
CA ALA A 143 23.17 42.37 -48.31
C ALA A 143 23.43 43.35 -49.47
N GLU A 144 22.49 44.26 -49.74
CA GLU A 144 22.50 45.13 -50.93
C GLU A 144 23.78 45.97 -51.10
N PHE A 145 24.50 46.24 -50.01
CA PHE A 145 25.67 47.11 -49.98
C PHE A 145 27.01 46.38 -49.91
N PHE A 146 27.01 45.06 -49.73
CA PHE A 146 28.23 44.24 -49.62
C PHE A 146 28.23 43.22 -50.77
N ALA A 147 28.58 43.70 -51.97
CA ALA A 147 28.77 42.92 -53.19
C ALA A 147 30.24 42.55 -53.39
#